data_AF-A0A2E8VL12-F1
#
_entry.id   AF-A0A2E8VL12-F1
#
_cell.length_a   1.000
_cell.length_b   1.000
_cell.length_c   1.000
_cell.angle_alpha   90.00
_cell.angle_beta   90.00
_cell.angle_gamma   90.00
#
_symmetry.space_group_name_H-M   'P 1'
#
loop_
_entity.id
_entity.type
_entity.pdbx_description
1 polymer ?
#
loop_
_entity_poly.entity_id
_entity_poly.type
_entity_poly.pdbx_seq_one_letter_code
_entity_poly.pdbx_strand_id
1 'polypeptide(L)'
;MGLVVPLPLPYELYQSDFETWESMAEFRELVGKADYYFELPMRFGTLEELARKNSGDTNPLRDQQYALVGAYVVERCDELIAVYDGAPAAGEGGTGQVVEWRRQGFVPEAYHIKGSFFSLPEITQPMVIDPMGVQETAGCS
;
A
#
# COMPACT_ATOMS: atom_id res chain seq x y z
N MET A 1 -15.77 -15.01 5.10
CA MET A 1 -14.43 -14.62 4.64
C MET A 1 -14.44 -13.10 4.61
N GLY A 2 -13.54 -12.47 5.35
CA GLY A 2 -13.65 -11.05 5.71
C GLY A 2 -12.75 -10.13 4.92
N LEU A 3 -13.16 -8.87 4.77
CA LEU A 3 -12.29 -7.80 4.30
C LEU A 3 -11.44 -7.28 5.46
N VAL A 4 -10.12 -7.33 5.32
CA VAL A 4 -9.17 -6.77 6.27
C VAL A 4 -8.46 -5.57 5.65
N VAL A 5 -8.45 -4.43 6.33
CA VAL A 5 -7.92 -3.17 5.80
C VAL A 5 -6.74 -2.68 6.64
N PRO A 6 -5.49 -2.87 6.18
CA PRO A 6 -4.33 -2.22 6.79
C PRO A 6 -4.31 -0.74 6.43
N LEU A 7 -4.30 0.13 7.44
CA LEU A 7 -4.17 1.58 7.26
C LEU A 7 -2.69 2.00 7.36
N PRO A 8 -2.22 2.87 6.45
CA PRO A 8 -0.84 3.36 6.51
C PRO A 8 -0.61 4.24 7.73
N LEU A 9 -1.61 5.03 8.08
CA LEU A 9 -1.52 6.05 9.11
C LEU A 9 -2.61 5.84 10.15
N PRO A 10 -2.47 6.47 11.34
CA PRO A 10 -3.57 6.53 12.30
C PRO A 10 -4.84 7.02 11.65
N TYR A 11 -5.98 6.41 12.00
CA TYR A 11 -7.27 6.64 11.34
C TYR A 11 -7.65 8.12 11.26
N GLU A 12 -7.44 8.86 12.35
CA GLU A 12 -7.72 10.31 12.41
C GLU A 12 -6.81 11.12 11.49
N LEU A 13 -5.54 10.75 11.38
CA LEU A 13 -4.61 11.42 10.48
C LEU A 13 -4.93 11.09 9.02
N TYR A 14 -5.25 9.83 8.72
CA TYR A 14 -5.55 9.38 7.37
C TYR A 14 -6.81 10.05 6.81
N GLN A 15 -7.83 10.29 7.64
CA GLN A 15 -9.01 11.04 7.22
C GLN A 15 -8.70 12.46 6.72
N SER A 16 -7.60 13.07 7.17
CA SER A 16 -7.18 14.40 6.71
C SER A 16 -6.55 14.42 5.31
N ASP A 17 -6.38 13.25 4.67
CA ASP A 17 -5.88 13.14 3.29
C ASP A 17 -7.00 13.33 2.26
N PHE A 18 -8.25 13.18 2.65
CA PHE A 18 -9.38 13.40 1.77
C PHE A 18 -9.68 14.90 1.65
N GLU A 19 -9.64 15.43 0.42
CA GLU A 19 -9.89 16.84 0.15
C GLU A 19 -11.36 17.23 0.32
N THR A 20 -12.27 16.28 0.09
CA THR A 20 -13.71 16.51 0.10
C THR A 20 -14.41 15.72 1.20
N TRP A 21 -15.49 16.29 1.70
CA TRP A 21 -16.38 15.62 2.65
C TRP A 21 -16.96 14.32 2.05
N GLU A 22 -17.30 14.33 0.76
CA GLU A 22 -17.86 13.20 0.04
C GLU A 22 -16.90 12.02 0.01
N SER A 23 -15.62 12.27 -0.32
CA SER A 23 -14.60 11.22 -0.36
C SER A 23 -14.27 10.69 1.04
N MET A 24 -14.24 11.56 2.05
CA MET A 24 -14.10 11.14 3.45
C MET A 24 -15.30 10.29 3.91
N ALA A 25 -16.53 10.67 3.54
CA ALA A 25 -17.73 9.92 3.89
C ALA A 25 -17.75 8.54 3.23
N GLU A 26 -17.37 8.45 1.95
CA GLU A 26 -17.21 7.19 1.23
C GLU A 26 -16.16 6.29 1.90
N PHE A 27 -14.99 6.85 2.24
CA PHE A 27 -13.96 6.11 2.99
C PHE A 27 -14.50 5.55 4.31
N ARG A 28 -15.21 6.36 5.10
CA ARG A 28 -15.82 5.91 6.37
C ARG A 28 -16.81 4.78 6.16
N GLU A 29 -17.63 4.86 5.11
CA GLU A 29 -18.58 3.80 4.75
C GLU A 29 -17.85 2.51 4.36
N LEU A 30 -16.81 2.60 3.52
CA LEU A 30 -16.04 1.44 3.07
C LEU A 30 -15.30 0.76 4.22
N VAL A 31 -14.64 1.54 5.10
CA VAL A 31 -13.98 0.99 6.30
C VAL A 31 -15.01 0.36 7.25
N GLY A 32 -16.20 0.95 7.38
CA GLY A 32 -17.29 0.39 8.19
C GLY A 32 -17.84 -0.94 7.68
N LYS A 33 -17.60 -1.29 6.41
CA LYS A 33 -17.94 -2.59 5.81
C LYS A 33 -16.83 -3.64 5.99
N ALA A 34 -15.65 -3.25 6.44
CA ALA A 34 -14.56 -4.19 6.69
C ALA A 34 -14.84 -5.03 7.94
N ASP A 35 -14.45 -6.30 7.92
CA ASP A 35 -14.54 -7.17 9.09
C ASP A 35 -13.56 -6.67 10.18
N TYR A 36 -12.40 -6.17 9.77
CA TYR A 36 -11.42 -5.56 10.65
C TYR A 36 -10.52 -4.58 9.89
N TYR A 37 -10.19 -3.45 10.52
CA TYR A 37 -9.13 -2.56 10.07
C TYR A 37 -8.14 -2.35 11.20
N PHE A 38 -6.89 -2.05 10.87
CA PHE A 38 -5.88 -1.72 11.87
C PHE A 38 -4.86 -0.74 11.30
N GLU A 39 -4.25 0.00 12.21
CA GLU A 39 -3.22 0.99 11.91
C GLU A 39 -1.86 0.31 11.97
N LEU A 40 -1.05 0.47 10.92
CA LEU A 40 0.34 0.03 10.98
C LEU A 40 1.14 0.89 11.97
N PRO A 41 2.16 0.32 12.63
CA PRO A 41 2.98 1.06 13.57
C PRO A 41 3.65 2.24 12.86
N MET A 42 3.65 3.40 13.50
CA MET A 42 4.37 4.59 13.03
C MET A 42 5.88 4.32 13.15
N ARG A 43 6.47 3.78 12.07
CA ARG A 43 7.87 3.40 12.02
C ARG A 43 8.74 4.56 11.53
N PHE A 44 8.18 5.40 10.67
CA PHE A 44 8.89 6.44 9.95
C PHE A 44 8.47 7.83 10.43
N GLY A 45 8.76 8.14 11.69
CA GLY A 45 8.51 9.46 12.27
C GLY A 45 7.33 9.51 13.25
N THR A 46 7.14 10.69 13.82
CA THR A 46 6.10 10.99 14.80
C THR A 46 4.80 11.45 14.13
N LEU A 47 3.69 11.42 14.88
CA LEU A 47 2.40 11.91 14.39
C LEU A 47 2.49 13.36 13.86
N GLU A 48 3.25 14.22 14.53
CA GLU A 48 3.44 15.61 14.13
C GLU A 48 4.22 15.74 12.82
N GLU A 49 5.27 14.94 12.64
CA GLU A 49 6.08 14.94 11.41
C GLU A 49 5.29 14.38 10.22
N LEU A 50 4.49 13.35 10.45
CA LEU A 50 3.60 12.78 9.45
C LEU A 50 2.46 13.74 9.12
N ALA A 51 1.97 14.54 10.05
CA ALA A 51 0.90 15.53 9.81
C ALA A 51 1.34 16.76 9.00
N ARG A 52 2.65 17.02 8.90
CA ARG A 52 3.17 18.16 8.12
C ARG A 52 2.99 17.90 6.62
N LYS A 53 2.09 18.65 6.00
CA LYS A 53 2.03 18.81 4.53
C LYS A 53 2.96 19.98 4.17
N ASN A 54 4.20 19.68 3.74
CA ASN A 54 5.14 20.73 3.32
C ASN A 54 4.61 21.44 2.06
N SER A 55 5.08 22.67 1.80
CA SER A 55 4.66 23.56 0.70
C SER A 55 5.04 23.08 -0.72
N GLY A 56 5.04 21.77 -0.97
CA GLY A 56 5.42 21.12 -2.23
C GLY A 56 4.97 19.66 -2.30
N ASP A 57 3.81 19.34 -1.71
CA ASP A 57 3.05 18.07 -1.77
C ASP A 57 3.73 16.77 -1.35
N THR A 58 5.02 16.77 -1.05
CA THR A 58 5.76 15.55 -0.69
C THR A 58 6.20 15.55 0.77
N ASN A 59 5.87 14.48 1.49
CA ASN A 59 6.35 14.19 2.83
C ASN A 59 6.95 12.77 2.81
N PRO A 60 8.29 12.65 2.66
CA PRO A 60 8.95 11.35 2.52
C PRO A 60 8.67 10.37 3.66
N LEU A 61 8.45 10.87 4.87
CA LEU A 61 8.11 10.04 6.03
C LEU A 61 6.75 9.36 5.86
N ARG A 62 5.79 10.06 5.23
CA ARG A 62 4.49 9.47 4.88
C ARG A 62 4.65 8.46 3.75
N ASP A 63 5.45 8.77 2.74
CA ASP A 63 5.72 7.88 1.61
C ASP A 63 6.29 6.55 2.08
N GLN A 64 7.23 6.58 3.05
CA GLN A 64 7.75 5.37 3.73
C GLN A 64 6.66 4.60 4.50
N GLN A 65 5.72 5.31 5.10
CA GLN A 65 4.61 4.69 5.81
C GLN A 65 3.59 4.04 4.86
N TYR A 66 3.36 4.61 3.67
CA TYR A 66 2.63 3.97 2.58
C TYR A 66 3.37 2.73 2.06
N ALA A 67 4.70 2.83 1.90
CA ALA A 67 5.55 1.70 1.52
C ALA A 67 5.45 0.55 2.53
N LEU A 68 5.34 0.85 3.84
CA LEU A 68 5.14 -0.14 4.89
C LEU A 68 3.84 -0.95 4.71
N VAL A 69 2.74 -0.32 4.26
CA VAL A 69 1.50 -1.05 3.92
C VAL A 69 1.69 -1.95 2.72
N GLY A 70 2.34 -1.45 1.67
CA GLY A 70 2.65 -2.24 0.49
C GLY A 70 3.44 -3.50 0.85
N ALA A 71 4.48 -3.34 1.66
CA ALA A 71 5.28 -4.45 2.20
C ALA A 71 4.42 -5.43 3.00
N TYR A 72 3.58 -4.94 3.91
CA TYR A 72 2.69 -5.79 4.71
C TYR A 72 1.81 -6.68 3.82
N VAL A 73 1.25 -6.11 2.76
CA VAL A 73 0.41 -6.85 1.79
C VAL A 73 1.24 -7.87 1.02
N VAL A 74 2.38 -7.47 0.46
CA VAL A 74 3.26 -8.36 -0.34
C VAL A 74 3.69 -9.59 0.45
N GLU A 75 4.02 -9.43 1.73
CA GLU A 75 4.47 -10.50 2.61
C GLU A 75 3.35 -11.48 3.03
N ARG A 76 2.08 -11.07 2.94
CA ARG A 76 0.95 -11.80 3.55
C ARG A 76 -0.14 -12.22 2.57
N CYS A 77 -0.06 -11.78 1.32
CA CYS A 77 -1.00 -12.19 0.29
C CYS A 77 -0.52 -13.47 -0.42
N ASP A 78 -1.46 -14.38 -0.67
CA ASP A 78 -1.26 -15.49 -1.61
C ASP A 78 -1.26 -14.97 -3.05
N GLU A 79 -2.13 -14.00 -3.35
CA GLU A 79 -2.23 -13.36 -4.67
C GLU A 79 -2.29 -11.83 -4.51
N LEU A 80 -1.50 -11.12 -5.32
CA LEU A 80 -1.52 -9.65 -5.39
C LEU A 80 -2.23 -9.20 -6.66
N ILE A 81 -3.29 -8.42 -6.52
CA ILE A 81 -3.98 -7.76 -7.64
C ILE A 81 -3.66 -6.27 -7.59
N ALA A 82 -3.11 -5.73 -8.68
CA ALA A 82 -2.77 -4.33 -8.80
C ALA A 82 -3.44 -3.71 -10.04
N VAL A 83 -4.14 -2.60 -9.85
CA VAL A 83 -4.70 -1.80 -10.95
C VAL A 83 -3.78 -0.60 -11.15
N TYR A 84 -2.92 -0.63 -12.17
CA TYR A 84 -1.95 0.44 -12.47
C TYR A 84 -1.43 0.33 -13.91
N ASP A 85 -0.73 1.38 -14.35
CA ASP A 85 -0.26 1.60 -15.72
C ASP A 85 1.00 0.81 -16.14
N GLY A 86 1.51 -0.08 -15.28
CA GLY A 86 2.74 -0.83 -15.54
C GLY A 86 4.03 -0.03 -15.35
N ALA A 87 3.95 1.28 -15.09
CA ALA A 87 5.12 2.15 -14.99
C ALA A 87 5.93 1.92 -13.69
N PRO A 88 7.23 2.27 -13.68
CA PRO A 88 8.01 2.32 -12.44
C PRO A 88 7.39 3.27 -11.42
N ALA A 89 7.66 3.04 -10.14
CA ALA A 89 7.17 3.90 -9.08
C ALA A 89 7.65 5.34 -9.27
N ALA A 90 6.71 6.30 -9.28
CA ALA A 90 7.02 7.73 -9.31
C ALA A 90 7.57 8.26 -7.97
N GLY A 91 7.49 7.46 -6.90
CA GLY A 91 7.94 7.78 -5.56
C GLY A 91 7.88 6.56 -4.65
N GLU A 92 8.41 6.70 -3.44
CA GLU A 92 8.35 5.67 -2.40
C GLU A 92 6.89 5.41 -1.98
N GLY A 93 6.55 4.15 -1.74
CA GLY A 93 5.18 3.73 -1.41
C GLY A 93 4.20 3.71 -2.58
N GLY A 94 4.65 4.03 -3.80
CA GLY A 94 3.82 3.95 -5.01
C GLY A 94 3.52 2.51 -5.43
N THR A 95 2.40 2.30 -6.14
CA THR A 95 1.93 0.97 -6.58
C THR A 95 2.99 0.20 -7.38
N GLY A 96 3.72 0.87 -8.28
CA GLY A 96 4.79 0.24 -9.05
C GLY A 96 5.90 -0.38 -8.18
N GLN A 97 6.20 0.21 -7.02
CA GLN A 97 7.21 -0.31 -6.09
C GLN A 97 6.71 -1.60 -5.42
N VAL A 98 5.44 -1.60 -4.99
CA VAL A 98 4.79 -2.76 -4.35
C VAL A 98 4.72 -3.94 -5.32
N VAL A 99 4.35 -3.67 -6.58
CA VAL A 99 4.31 -4.70 -7.63
C VAL A 99 5.69 -5.27 -7.90
N GLU A 100 6.71 -4.41 -7.96
CA GLU A 100 8.09 -4.86 -8.17
C GLU A 100 8.60 -5.71 -7.00
N TRP A 101 8.33 -5.34 -5.76
CA TRP A 101 8.65 -6.15 -4.59
C TRP A 101 8.03 -7.54 -4.66
N ARG A 102 6.77 -7.64 -5.10
CA ARG A 102 6.11 -8.93 -5.32
C ARG A 102 6.78 -9.74 -6.43
N ARG A 103 7.08 -9.12 -7.58
CA ARG A 103 7.73 -9.79 -8.73
C ARG A 103 9.11 -10.34 -8.37
N GLN A 104 9.89 -9.56 -7.62
CA GLN A 104 11.24 -9.94 -7.18
C GLN A 104 11.23 -10.90 -5.99
N GLY A 105 10.10 -11.04 -5.29
CA GLY A 105 10.01 -11.77 -4.02
C GLY A 105 10.87 -11.15 -2.92
N PHE A 106 11.09 -9.84 -2.97
CA PHE A 106 11.99 -9.11 -2.08
C PHE A 106 11.36 -7.82 -1.58
N VAL A 107 11.35 -7.66 -0.25
CA VAL A 107 10.98 -6.43 0.45
C VAL A 107 12.23 -5.95 1.22
N PRO A 108 12.55 -4.65 1.25
CA PRO A 108 13.69 -4.16 2.04
C PRO A 108 13.50 -4.37 3.56
N GLU A 109 14.58 -4.67 4.30
CA GLU A 109 14.58 -4.87 5.78
C GLU A 109 13.85 -3.76 6.55
N ALA A 110 13.96 -2.52 6.09
CA ALA A 110 13.29 -1.37 6.69
C ALA A 110 11.76 -1.51 6.72
N TYR A 111 11.16 -2.26 5.79
CA TYR A 111 9.72 -2.44 5.64
C TYR A 111 9.20 -3.79 6.14
N HIS A 112 10.08 -4.72 6.50
CA HIS A 112 9.68 -5.99 7.05
C HIS A 112 8.92 -5.82 8.37
N ILE A 113 7.73 -6.41 8.49
CA ILE A 113 6.98 -6.43 9.75
C ILE A 113 7.28 -7.75 10.46
N LYS A 114 8.23 -7.69 11.41
CA LYS A 114 8.63 -8.81 12.28
C LYS A 114 7.45 -9.21 13.17
N GLY A 115 6.63 -10.10 12.65
CA GLY A 115 5.39 -10.52 13.28
C GLY A 115 4.63 -11.47 12.38
N SER A 116 5.06 -12.72 12.32
CA SER A 116 4.15 -13.85 12.13
C SER A 116 4.86 -15.16 12.49
N PHE A 117 4.27 -15.89 13.42
CA PHE A 117 4.54 -17.31 13.71
C PHE A 117 4.06 -18.25 12.58
N PHE A 118 3.83 -17.71 11.38
CA PHE A 118 3.31 -18.40 10.21
C PHE A 118 4.33 -18.32 9.09
N SER A 119 4.47 -19.40 8.34
CA SER A 119 5.25 -19.44 7.11
C SER A 119 4.75 -18.36 6.15
N LEU A 120 5.68 -17.60 5.55
CA LEU A 120 5.32 -16.72 4.44
C LEU A 120 4.74 -17.58 3.31
N PRO A 121 3.63 -17.16 2.68
CA PRO A 121 3.04 -17.90 1.57
C PRO A 121 4.02 -17.98 0.38
N GLU A 122 3.80 -18.96 -0.50
CA GLU A 122 4.56 -19.04 -1.74
C GLU A 122 4.28 -17.80 -2.59
N ILE A 123 5.34 -17.14 -3.06
CA ILE A 123 5.22 -15.87 -3.78
C ILE A 123 4.83 -16.16 -5.23
N THR A 124 3.59 -15.86 -5.58
CA THR A 124 3.06 -15.85 -6.95
C THR A 124 3.31 -14.51 -7.65
N GLN A 125 3.28 -14.54 -8.98
CA GLN A 125 3.37 -13.32 -9.78
C GLN A 125 2.09 -12.47 -9.62
N PRO A 126 2.21 -11.13 -9.49
CA PRO A 126 1.04 -10.27 -9.32
C PRO A 126 0.18 -10.24 -10.58
N MET A 127 -1.13 -10.23 -10.40
CA MET A 127 -2.08 -9.96 -11.46
C MET A 127 -2.17 -8.45 -11.67
N VAL A 128 -1.70 -7.98 -12.83
CA VAL A 128 -1.75 -6.57 -13.22
C VAL A 128 -2.95 -6.33 -14.12
N ILE A 129 -3.80 -5.38 -13.73
CA ILE A 129 -4.92 -4.90 -14.54
C ILE A 129 -4.55 -3.49 -15.01
N ASP A 130 -4.22 -3.35 -16.29
CA ASP A 130 -3.97 -2.04 -16.89
C ASP A 130 -5.31 -1.30 -17.09
N PRO A 131 -5.57 -0.19 -16.38
CA PRO A 131 -6.79 0.58 -16.54
C PRO A 131 -6.91 1.26 -17.92
N MET A 132 -5.82 1.38 -18.67
CA MET A 132 -5.77 1.98 -20.01
C MET A 132 -5.93 0.96 -21.15
N GLY A 133 -5.91 -0.35 -20.85
CA GLY A 133 -6.20 -1.42 -21.82
C GLY A 133 -5.09 -1.76 -22.82
N VAL A 134 -3.83 -1.40 -22.56
CA VAL A 134 -2.70 -1.81 -23.39
C VAL A 134 -2.22 -3.18 -22.89
N GLN A 135 -2.71 -4.25 -23.52
CA GLN A 135 -2.16 -5.58 -23.31
C GLN A 135 -0.68 -5.59 -23.75
N GLU A 136 0.25 -5.76 -22.80
CA GLU A 136 1.60 -6.20 -23.14
C GLU A 136 1.47 -7.57 -23.81
N THR A 137 1.66 -7.58 -25.13
CA THR A 137 1.91 -8.81 -25.87
C THR A 137 3.19 -9.41 -25.30
N ALA A 138 3.06 -10.52 -24.57
CA ALA A 138 4.17 -11.35 -24.15
C ALA A 138 4.94 -11.84 -25.39
N GLY A 139 5.95 -11.06 -25.80
CA GLY A 139 6.93 -11.42 -26.81
C GLY A 139 7.95 -12.36 -26.19
N CYS A 140 7.64 -13.65 -26.20
CA CYS A 140 8.65 -14.70 -26.05
C CYS A 140 9.52 -14.69 -27.32
N SER A 141 10.83 -14.56 -27.18
CA SER A 141 11.83 -14.85 -28.22
C SER A 141 13.10 -15.37 -27.55
#